data_AF-A0A9Q0M6Y2-F1
#
_entry.id   AF-A0A9Q0M6Y2-F1
#
_cell.length_a   1.000
_cell.length_b   1.000
_cell.length_c   1.000
_cell.angle_alpha   90.00
_cell.angle_beta   90.00
_cell.angle_gamma   90.00
#
_symmetry.space_group_name_H-M   'P 1'
#
loop_
_entity.id
_entity.type
_entity.pdbx_description
1 polymer ?
#
loop_
_entity_poly.entity_id
_entity_poly.type
_entity_poly.pdbx_seq_one_letter_code
_entity_poly.pdbx_strand_id
1 'polypeptide(L)'
;MTLSDKKKIHNSVINHLLDPGPEMIIIDEGQLLKNGQSALNRSISRIKTLRRIILTGTPLQNNLSEYFTMVGFVIPNLLGTLKEFRNRFENPISNGQHIDSTNADVTLMKRRAHILHKLLKDCIHRCDYNILVPYLEKKYEYVLTLRLTSTQAKMYKYYLDNFVRKEADRFVNLFVDYQILSKIWNHPSLVLKKEPVEMVDDSLDNFIVYSDCESGSSNSNRSKTSLKNGPETELNKNADRNLNNS
;
A
#
# COMPACT_ATOMS: atom_id res chain seq x y z
N MET A 1 34.49 -1.57 -9.47
CA MET A 1 34.38 -1.17 -8.05
C MET A 1 34.39 -2.44 -7.21
N THR A 2 35.44 -2.67 -6.43
CA THR A 2 35.60 -3.95 -5.69
C THR A 2 34.68 -3.98 -4.45
N LEU A 3 34.37 -5.17 -3.92
CA LEU A 3 33.59 -5.32 -2.68
C LEU A 3 34.23 -4.58 -1.48
N SER A 4 35.56 -4.43 -1.49
CA SER A 4 36.33 -3.67 -0.50
C SER A 4 36.06 -2.16 -0.58
N ASP A 5 35.96 -1.62 -1.80
CA ASP A 5 35.67 -0.20 -2.03
C ASP A 5 34.24 0.16 -1.58
N LYS A 6 33.27 -0.74 -1.85
CA LYS A 6 31.88 -0.57 -1.37
C LYS A 6 31.82 -0.54 0.16
N LYS A 7 32.55 -1.41 0.86
CA LYS A 7 32.61 -1.40 2.35
C LYS A 7 33.25 -0.12 2.89
N LYS A 8 34.33 0.37 2.28
CA LYS A 8 34.97 1.63 2.69
C LYS A 8 34.05 2.83 2.53
N ILE A 9 33.36 2.93 1.40
CA ILE A 9 32.41 4.01 1.15
C ILE A 9 31.22 3.91 2.11
N HIS A 10 30.69 2.71 2.33
CA HIS A 10 29.60 2.51 3.29
C HIS A 10 29.98 2.96 4.70
N ASN A 11 31.16 2.58 5.19
CA ASN A 11 31.65 2.98 6.50
C ASN A 11 31.92 4.49 6.58
N SER A 12 32.46 5.08 5.51
CA SER A 12 32.66 6.53 5.43
C SER A 12 31.33 7.27 5.51
N VAL A 13 30.33 6.85 4.73
CA VAL A 13 28.98 7.44 4.71
C VAL A 13 28.32 7.33 6.09
N ILE A 14 28.39 6.16 6.73
CA ILE A 14 27.86 5.94 8.09
C ILE A 14 28.53 6.88 9.09
N ASN A 15 29.87 6.96 9.08
CA ASN A 15 30.61 7.76 10.05
C ASN A 15 30.35 9.27 9.88
N HIS A 16 30.19 9.77 8.66
CA HIS A 16 29.98 11.20 8.45
C HIS A 16 28.50 11.61 8.56
N LEU A 17 27.57 10.74 8.16
CA LEU A 17 26.14 11.06 8.18
C LEU A 17 25.45 10.73 9.50
N LEU A 18 25.93 9.77 10.31
CA LEU A 18 25.23 9.41 11.54
C LEU A 18 25.66 10.24 12.76
N ASP A 19 26.96 10.51 12.91
CA ASP A 19 27.53 11.21 14.07
C ASP A 19 28.89 11.82 13.70
N PRO A 20 29.01 13.15 13.47
CA PRO A 20 28.17 14.22 14.02
C PRO A 20 26.84 14.46 13.28
N GLY A 21 26.67 13.94 12.06
CA GLY A 21 25.49 14.14 11.23
C GLY A 21 25.28 15.58 10.75
N PRO A 22 24.29 15.83 9.86
CA PRO A 22 24.01 17.16 9.34
C PRO A 22 23.30 18.03 10.39
N GLU A 23 23.49 19.35 10.32
CA GLU A 23 22.78 20.29 11.20
C GLU A 23 21.25 20.29 10.99
N MET A 24 20.82 19.98 9.76
CA MET A 24 19.41 19.91 9.37
C MET A 24 19.18 18.79 8.36
N ILE A 25 18.04 18.12 8.48
CA ILE A 25 17.51 17.22 7.45
C ILE A 25 16.19 17.79 6.94
N ILE A 26 16.06 17.83 5.62
CA ILE A 26 14.82 18.16 4.93
C ILE A 26 14.44 16.95 4.10
N ILE A 27 13.22 16.46 4.30
CA ILE A 27 12.65 15.35 3.53
C ILE A 27 11.54 15.93 2.67
N ASP A 28 11.76 15.95 1.37
CA ASP A 28 10.70 16.17 0.42
C ASP A 28 9.86 14.89 0.28
N GLU A 29 8.58 15.02 0.00
CA GLU A 29 7.64 13.89 -0.10
C GLU A 29 7.56 13.02 1.15
N GLY A 30 7.16 13.61 2.28
CA GLY A 30 7.02 12.96 3.59
C GLY A 30 6.20 11.67 3.63
N GLN A 31 5.34 11.44 2.62
CA GLN A 31 4.64 10.18 2.42
C GLN A 31 5.57 8.95 2.28
N LEU A 32 6.84 9.15 1.90
CA LEU A 32 7.88 8.12 1.92
C LEU A 32 8.13 7.55 3.33
N LEU A 33 7.87 8.34 4.38
CA LEU A 33 8.05 7.96 5.77
C LEU A 33 6.78 7.39 6.44
N LYS A 34 5.70 7.17 5.69
CA LYS A 34 4.40 6.71 6.25
C LYS A 34 4.49 5.48 7.16
N ASN A 35 5.40 4.56 6.83
CA ASN A 35 5.60 3.34 7.60
C ASN A 35 6.83 3.47 8.51
N GLY A 36 6.58 3.53 9.82
CA GLY A 36 7.62 3.61 10.86
C GLY A 36 8.56 2.39 10.89
N GLN A 37 8.11 1.23 10.41
CA GLN A 37 8.91 0.00 10.37
C GLN A 37 9.73 -0.14 9.08
N SER A 38 9.58 0.76 8.11
CA SER A 38 10.34 0.71 6.86
C SER A 38 11.85 0.84 7.12
N ALA A 39 12.66 0.14 6.32
CA ALA A 39 14.11 0.27 6.36
C ALA A 39 14.57 1.72 6.13
N LEU A 40 13.85 2.45 5.28
CA LEU A 40 14.05 3.88 5.03
C LEU A 40 13.89 4.68 6.32
N ASN A 41 12.74 4.59 6.99
CA ASN A 41 12.46 5.38 8.18
C ASN A 41 13.42 5.05 9.33
N ARG A 42 13.71 3.75 9.54
CA ARG A 42 14.71 3.32 10.52
C ARG A 42 16.11 3.86 10.22
N SER A 43 16.50 3.93 8.95
CA SER A 43 17.82 4.44 8.55
C SER A 43 17.92 5.95 8.72
N ILE A 44 16.93 6.71 8.26
CA ILE A 44 16.95 8.18 8.35
C ILE A 44 16.77 8.63 9.80
N SER A 45 15.97 7.92 10.61
CA SER A 45 15.80 8.22 12.04
C SER A 45 17.09 8.09 12.86
N ARG A 46 18.06 7.28 12.41
CA ARG A 46 19.38 7.12 13.05
C ARG A 46 20.30 8.31 12.84
N ILE A 47 20.04 9.15 11.84
CA ILE A 47 20.85 10.34 11.57
C ILE A 47 20.66 11.32 12.73
N LYS A 48 21.76 11.62 13.43
CA LYS A 48 21.77 12.69 14.44
C LYS A 48 21.73 14.03 13.73
N THR A 49 20.79 14.87 14.14
CA THR A 49 20.63 16.21 13.58
C THR A 49 19.91 17.09 14.59
N LEU A 50 20.16 18.40 14.54
CA LEU A 50 19.50 19.37 15.42
C LEU A 50 18.10 19.74 14.91
N ARG A 51 17.85 19.63 13.60
CA ARG A 51 16.62 20.10 12.97
C ARG A 51 16.12 19.11 11.93
N ARG A 52 14.82 18.81 11.97
CA ARG A 52 14.15 17.90 11.01
C ARG A 52 12.96 18.63 10.41
N ILE A 53 12.85 18.62 9.09
CA ILE A 53 11.74 19.21 8.35
C ILE A 53 11.21 18.16 7.38
N ILE A 54 9.89 17.98 7.36
CA ILE A 54 9.20 17.17 6.37
C ILE A 54 8.31 18.09 5.53
N LEU A 55 8.45 18.01 4.21
CA LEU A 55 7.57 18.64 3.24
C LEU A 55 6.63 17.57 2.68
N THR A 56 5.34 17.87 2.55
CA THR A 56 4.37 16.96 1.96
C THR A 56 3.30 17.75 1.22
N GLY A 57 3.03 17.37 -0.04
CA GLY A 57 1.94 17.92 -0.84
C GLY A 57 0.56 17.34 -0.49
N THR A 58 0.54 16.18 0.18
CA THR A 58 -0.69 15.52 0.65
C THR A 58 -0.69 15.56 2.17
N PRO A 59 -1.23 16.62 2.80
CA PRO A 59 -0.86 16.90 4.17
C PRO A 59 -1.25 15.77 5.13
N LEU A 60 -2.40 15.13 4.94
CA LEU A 60 -3.09 14.47 6.05
C LEU A 60 -4.16 13.46 5.64
N GLN A 61 -4.19 12.99 4.38
CA GLN A 61 -5.40 12.34 3.85
C GLN A 61 -5.58 10.87 4.23
N ASN A 62 -4.55 10.15 4.71
CA ASN A 62 -4.69 8.74 5.05
C ASN A 62 -4.01 8.41 6.39
N ASN A 63 -4.82 8.00 7.36
CA ASN A 63 -4.42 7.29 8.57
C ASN A 63 -3.60 8.08 9.63
N LEU A 64 -4.16 8.23 10.83
CA LEU A 64 -3.51 8.88 11.98
C LEU A 64 -2.20 8.18 12.42
N SER A 65 -1.98 6.93 12.04
CA SER A 65 -0.71 6.25 12.31
C SER A 65 0.45 6.75 11.43
N GLU A 66 0.18 7.18 10.19
CA GLU A 66 1.17 7.85 9.35
C GLU A 66 1.56 9.19 9.97
N TYR A 67 0.55 9.88 10.50
CA TYR A 67 0.72 11.13 11.24
C TYR A 67 1.63 10.97 12.46
N PHE A 68 1.38 9.95 13.28
CA PHE A 68 2.25 9.61 14.41
C PHE A 68 3.69 9.39 13.97
N THR A 69 3.89 8.68 12.86
CA THR A 69 5.21 8.35 12.34
C THR A 69 5.96 9.59 11.85
N MET A 70 5.31 10.47 11.07
CA MET A 70 5.92 11.70 10.58
C MET A 70 6.26 12.67 11.71
N VAL A 71 5.33 12.86 12.65
CA VAL A 71 5.57 13.74 13.81
C VAL A 71 6.65 13.17 14.72
N GLY A 72 6.64 11.84 14.97
CA GLY A 72 7.67 11.19 15.77
C GLY A 72 9.07 11.29 15.13
N PHE A 73 9.15 11.37 13.80
CA PHE A 73 10.40 11.66 13.12
C PHE A 73 10.88 13.10 13.39
N VAL A 74 10.00 14.10 13.29
CA VAL A 74 10.35 15.52 13.45
C VAL A 74 10.61 15.88 14.91
N ILE A 75 9.70 15.51 15.81
CA ILE A 75 9.76 15.75 17.26
C ILE A 75 9.58 14.40 17.98
N PRO A 76 10.68 13.72 18.34
CA PRO A 76 10.59 12.45 19.03
C PRO A 76 9.88 12.61 20.39
N ASN A 77 9.10 11.60 20.78
CA ASN A 77 8.36 11.51 22.05
C ASN A 77 7.23 12.55 22.29
N LEU A 78 6.89 13.41 21.33
CA LEU A 78 5.80 14.39 21.50
C LEU A 78 4.43 13.73 21.76
N LEU A 79 4.15 12.63 21.06
CA LEU A 79 2.86 11.94 21.09
C LEU A 79 2.84 10.69 21.99
N GLY A 80 3.96 10.41 22.68
CA GLY A 80 4.15 9.20 23.46
C GLY A 80 4.40 7.97 22.59
N THR A 81 4.02 6.79 23.10
CA THR A 81 4.15 5.53 22.35
C THR A 81 3.02 5.38 21.32
N LEU A 82 3.24 4.58 20.28
CA LEU A 82 2.20 4.31 19.26
C LEU A 82 0.91 3.74 19.89
N LYS A 83 1.04 2.91 20.93
CA LYS A 83 -0.10 2.31 21.64
C LYS A 83 -0.91 3.36 22.39
N GLU A 84 -0.24 4.28 23.10
CA GLU A 84 -0.90 5.39 23.80
C GLU A 84 -1.57 6.34 22.82
N PHE A 85 -0.88 6.68 21.73
CA PHE A 85 -1.42 7.51 20.66
C PHE A 85 -2.70 6.89 20.08
N ARG A 86 -2.67 5.58 19.79
CA ARG A 86 -3.83 4.84 19.28
C ARG A 86 -5.03 4.92 20.20
N ASN A 87 -4.82 4.61 21.48
CA ASN A 87 -5.89 4.62 22.47
C ASN A 87 -6.42 6.03 22.74
N ARG A 88 -5.55 7.05 22.70
CA ARG A 88 -5.90 8.43 23.03
C ARG A 88 -6.54 9.18 21.87
N PHE A 89 -6.13 8.89 20.63
CA PHE A 89 -6.51 9.65 19.44
C PHE A 89 -7.05 8.77 18.31
N GLU A 90 -6.28 7.80 17.81
CA GLU A 90 -6.66 7.02 16.61
C GLU A 90 -8.01 6.30 16.77
N ASN A 91 -8.15 5.48 17.81
CA ASN A 91 -9.33 4.65 18.01
C ASN A 91 -10.58 5.52 18.30
N PRO A 92 -10.55 6.51 19.22
CA PRO A 92 -11.72 7.36 19.46
C PRO A 92 -12.11 8.20 18.24
N ILE A 93 -11.13 8.63 17.43
CA ILE A 93 -11.42 9.42 16.24
C ILE A 93 -12.05 8.54 15.16
N SER A 94 -11.48 7.37 14.89
CA SER A 94 -12.05 6.41 13.95
C SER A 94 -13.46 5.97 14.38
N ASN A 95 -13.65 5.69 15.67
CA ASN A 95 -14.93 5.22 16.18
C ASN A 95 -16.07 6.22 16.02
N GLY A 96 -15.78 7.54 16.01
CA GLY A 96 -16.78 8.58 15.79
C GLY A 96 -17.04 8.94 14.33
N GLN A 97 -16.32 8.34 13.38
CA GLN A 97 -16.47 8.57 11.94
C GLN A 97 -17.38 7.54 11.26
N HIS A 98 -17.78 6.48 11.96
CA HIS A 98 -18.66 5.47 11.41
C HIS A 98 -20.12 5.96 11.35
N ILE A 99 -20.90 5.38 10.43
CA ILE A 99 -22.31 5.78 10.23
C ILE A 99 -23.17 5.40 11.44
N ASP A 100 -22.78 4.34 12.15
CA ASP A 100 -23.43 3.77 13.34
C ASP A 100 -22.90 4.33 14.66
N SER A 101 -22.01 5.33 14.63
CA SER A 101 -21.45 5.97 15.83
C SER A 101 -22.53 6.63 16.68
N THR A 102 -22.44 6.48 18.00
CA THR A 102 -23.36 7.17 18.92
C THR A 102 -23.02 8.65 19.04
N ASN A 103 -23.98 9.47 19.52
CA ASN A 103 -23.72 10.89 19.80
C ASN A 103 -22.57 11.11 20.80
N ALA A 104 -22.37 10.17 21.74
CA ALA A 104 -21.25 10.20 22.67
C ALA A 104 -19.91 10.00 21.96
N ASP A 105 -19.84 9.05 21.03
CA ASP A 105 -18.65 8.77 20.21
C ASP A 105 -18.26 9.96 19.35
N VAL A 106 -19.23 10.59 18.68
CA VAL A 106 -19.01 11.78 17.86
C VAL A 106 -18.48 12.95 18.70
N THR A 107 -19.01 13.13 19.91
CA THR A 107 -18.55 14.17 20.84
C THR A 107 -17.12 13.90 21.32
N LEU A 108 -16.82 12.65 21.67
CA LEU A 108 -15.48 12.22 22.07
C LEU A 108 -14.47 12.40 20.93
N MET A 109 -14.81 11.99 19.71
CA MET A 109 -14.02 12.19 18.49
C MET A 109 -13.68 13.68 18.33
N LYS A 110 -14.69 14.56 18.31
CA LYS A 110 -14.47 16.01 18.14
C LYS A 110 -13.53 16.56 19.19
N ARG A 111 -13.71 16.15 20.46
CA ARG A 111 -12.83 16.56 21.56
C ARG A 111 -11.39 16.07 21.37
N ARG A 112 -11.19 14.79 21.01
CA ARG A 112 -9.85 14.22 20.80
C ARG A 112 -9.16 14.83 19.59
N ALA A 113 -9.88 15.03 18.48
CA ALA A 113 -9.37 15.70 17.28
C ALA A 113 -8.95 17.15 17.58
N HIS A 114 -9.75 17.89 18.36
CA HIS A 114 -9.41 19.24 18.77
C HIS A 114 -8.14 19.31 19.64
N ILE A 115 -8.02 18.40 20.62
CA ILE A 115 -6.82 18.31 21.47
C ILE A 115 -5.59 17.98 20.62
N LEU A 116 -5.72 17.02 19.70
CA LEU A 116 -4.65 16.65 18.78
C LEU A 116 -4.20 17.85 17.96
N HIS A 117 -5.13 18.50 17.25
CA HIS A 117 -4.83 19.68 16.45
C HIS A 117 -4.12 20.78 17.27
N LYS A 118 -4.56 21.02 18.52
CA LYS A 118 -3.92 22.00 19.40
C LYS A 118 -2.49 21.63 19.78
N LEU A 119 -2.21 20.36 20.05
CA LEU A 119 -0.86 19.88 20.37
C LEU A 119 0.11 20.05 19.20
N LEU A 120 -0.41 20.06 17.98
CA LEU A 120 0.39 19.98 16.76
C LEU A 120 0.44 21.29 15.98
N LYS A 121 -0.32 22.29 16.45
CA LYS A 121 -0.43 23.62 15.85
C LYS A 121 0.94 24.28 15.62
N ASP A 122 1.86 24.12 16.56
CA ASP A 122 3.17 24.77 16.49
C ASP A 122 4.20 23.96 15.69
N CYS A 123 3.91 22.68 15.41
CA CYS A 123 4.77 21.79 14.65
C CYS A 123 4.36 21.71 13.16
N ILE A 124 3.08 21.88 12.86
CA ILE A 124 2.54 21.68 11.52
C ILE A 124 2.10 23.00 10.91
N HIS A 125 2.75 23.34 9.81
CA HIS A 125 2.34 24.42 8.95
C HIS A 125 1.59 23.86 7.75
N ARG A 126 0.30 24.21 7.62
CA ARG A 126 -0.55 23.81 6.49
C ARG A 126 -1.11 25.05 5.81
N CYS A 127 -0.79 25.20 4.52
CA CYS A 127 -1.35 26.22 3.65
C CYS A 127 -2.36 25.55 2.71
N ASP A 128 -3.64 25.89 2.85
CA ASP A 128 -4.66 25.41 1.93
C ASP A 128 -4.58 26.16 0.59
N TYR A 129 -5.03 25.52 -0.48
CA TYR A 129 -5.06 26.09 -1.84
C TYR A 129 -5.88 27.39 -1.92
N ASN A 130 -6.75 27.65 -0.94
CA ASN A 130 -7.57 28.87 -0.81
C ASN A 130 -6.74 30.16 -0.92
N ILE A 131 -5.47 30.13 -0.51
CA ILE A 131 -4.57 31.29 -0.62
C ILE A 131 -4.28 31.64 -2.09
N LEU A 132 -4.28 30.64 -2.97
CA LEU A 132 -4.01 30.78 -4.40
C LEU A 132 -5.28 31.03 -5.22
N VAL A 133 -6.47 30.76 -4.68
CA VAL A 133 -7.76 30.93 -5.38
C VAL A 133 -7.93 32.30 -6.03
N PRO A 134 -7.56 33.43 -5.41
CA PRO A 134 -7.70 34.75 -6.04
C PRO A 134 -6.80 34.96 -7.27
N TYR A 135 -5.73 34.17 -7.41
CA TYR A 135 -4.71 34.33 -8.44
C TYR A 135 -4.83 33.29 -9.56
N LEU A 136 -5.68 32.28 -9.39
CA LEU A 136 -5.85 31.18 -10.33
C LEU A 136 -7.21 31.25 -11.01
N GLU A 137 -7.27 30.76 -12.24
CA GLU A 137 -8.55 30.56 -12.93
C GLU A 137 -9.40 29.49 -12.23
N LYS A 138 -10.71 29.56 -12.44
CA LYS A 138 -11.64 28.59 -11.83
C LYS A 138 -11.38 27.20 -12.39
N LYS A 139 -11.15 26.24 -11.49
CA LYS A 139 -11.12 24.81 -11.80
C LYS A 139 -12.55 24.29 -11.97
N TYR A 140 -12.87 23.70 -13.12
CA TYR A 140 -14.14 23.02 -13.37
C TYR A 140 -13.93 21.51 -13.32
N GLU A 141 -14.73 20.81 -12.51
CA GLU A 141 -14.70 19.35 -12.39
C GLU A 141 -16.06 18.79 -12.84
N TYR A 142 -16.02 17.84 -13.78
CA TYR A 142 -17.22 17.20 -14.34
C TYR A 142 -17.18 15.71 -14.04
N VAL A 143 -18.28 15.19 -13.47
CA VAL A 143 -18.46 13.75 -13.25
C VAL A 143 -19.43 13.22 -14.30
N LEU A 144 -18.93 12.43 -15.25
CA LEU A 144 -19.74 11.82 -16.31
C LEU A 144 -20.10 10.38 -15.93
N THR A 145 -21.39 10.12 -15.72
CA THR A 145 -21.89 8.76 -15.47
C THR A 145 -22.28 8.11 -16.79
N LEU A 146 -21.43 7.22 -17.30
CA LEU A 146 -21.68 6.49 -18.54
C LEU A 146 -22.31 5.13 -18.25
N ARG A 147 -23.23 4.69 -19.10
CA ARG A 147 -23.78 3.33 -19.06
C ARG A 147 -22.90 2.39 -19.85
N LEU A 148 -22.71 1.17 -19.34
CA LEU A 148 -22.04 0.11 -20.10
C LEU A 148 -22.80 -0.19 -21.40
N THR A 149 -22.05 -0.44 -22.47
CA THR A 149 -22.63 -0.96 -23.72
C THR A 149 -23.20 -2.35 -23.52
N SER A 150 -24.08 -2.79 -24.42
CA SER A 150 -24.69 -4.13 -24.35
C SER A 150 -23.65 -5.26 -24.35
N THR A 151 -22.57 -5.11 -25.12
CA THR A 151 -21.45 -6.06 -25.15
C THR A 151 -20.69 -6.07 -23.82
N GLN A 152 -20.34 -4.90 -23.28
CA GLN A 152 -19.67 -4.81 -21.97
C GLN A 152 -20.52 -5.41 -20.86
N ALA A 153 -21.82 -5.11 -20.82
CA ALA A 153 -22.73 -5.64 -19.81
C ALA A 153 -22.83 -7.18 -19.88
N LYS A 154 -22.88 -7.76 -21.09
CA LYS A 154 -22.87 -9.22 -21.28
C LYS A 154 -21.57 -9.85 -20.77
N MET A 155 -20.41 -9.29 -21.15
CA MET A 155 -19.10 -9.79 -20.71
C MET A 155 -18.93 -9.65 -19.20
N TYR A 156 -19.34 -8.52 -18.64
CA TYR A 156 -19.30 -8.23 -17.21
C TYR A 156 -20.12 -9.25 -16.43
N LYS A 157 -21.37 -9.48 -16.84
CA LYS A 157 -22.25 -10.48 -16.21
C LYS A 157 -21.70 -11.89 -16.36
N TYR A 158 -21.21 -12.24 -17.55
CA TYR A 158 -20.60 -13.55 -17.79
C TYR A 158 -19.40 -13.78 -16.86
N TYR A 159 -18.57 -12.77 -16.63
CA TYR A 159 -17.45 -12.86 -15.70
C TYR A 159 -17.92 -13.14 -14.26
N LEU A 160 -18.91 -12.36 -13.79
CA LEU A 160 -19.46 -12.52 -12.44
C LEU A 160 -20.09 -13.90 -12.20
N ASP A 161 -20.79 -14.44 -13.20
CA ASP A 161 -21.50 -15.71 -13.06
C ASP A 161 -20.55 -16.93 -13.10
N ASN A 162 -19.39 -16.83 -13.76
CA ASN A 162 -18.51 -17.98 -14.05
C ASN A 162 -17.16 -17.97 -13.31
N PHE A 163 -16.60 -16.80 -12.98
CA PHE A 163 -15.22 -16.69 -12.48
C PHE A 163 -15.12 -16.22 -11.04
N VAL A 164 -16.13 -15.51 -10.53
CA VAL A 164 -16.16 -15.08 -9.13
C VAL A 164 -16.43 -16.31 -8.24
N ARG A 165 -15.36 -16.86 -7.66
CA ARG A 165 -15.45 -18.04 -6.78
C ARG A 165 -16.15 -17.69 -5.47
N LYS A 166 -17.07 -18.55 -5.03
CA LYS A 166 -17.89 -18.33 -3.82
C LYS A 166 -17.21 -18.71 -2.49
N GLU A 167 -15.98 -19.24 -2.47
CA GLU A 167 -15.35 -19.76 -1.24
C GLU A 167 -13.89 -19.36 -0.95
N ALA A 168 -13.64 -19.29 0.36
CA ALA A 168 -12.41 -19.24 1.18
C ALA A 168 -11.38 -18.11 0.99
N ASP A 169 -10.93 -17.76 -0.23
CA ASP A 169 -9.79 -16.84 -0.38
C ASP A 169 -10.16 -15.53 -1.09
N ARG A 170 -11.04 -14.76 -0.44
CA ARG A 170 -11.71 -13.58 -1.04
C ARG A 170 -10.77 -12.42 -1.35
N PHE A 171 -9.69 -12.24 -0.59
CA PHE A 171 -8.88 -11.01 -0.70
C PHE A 171 -7.97 -11.01 -1.93
N VAL A 172 -7.30 -12.12 -2.25
CA VAL A 172 -6.42 -12.21 -3.43
C VAL A 172 -7.25 -12.19 -4.72
N ASN A 173 -8.38 -12.89 -4.74
CA ASN A 173 -9.26 -12.95 -5.90
C ASN A 173 -9.96 -11.61 -6.18
N LEU A 174 -10.27 -10.81 -5.16
CA LEU A 174 -10.93 -9.51 -5.35
C LEU A 174 -10.13 -8.54 -6.22
N PHE A 175 -8.80 -8.48 -6.03
CA PHE A 175 -7.95 -7.58 -6.82
C PHE A 175 -7.87 -8.04 -8.28
N VAL A 176 -7.74 -9.34 -8.50
CA VAL A 176 -7.74 -9.94 -9.85
C VAL A 176 -9.07 -9.70 -10.55
N ASP A 177 -10.19 -9.96 -9.85
CA ASP A 177 -11.54 -9.72 -10.35
C ASP A 177 -11.73 -8.24 -10.70
N TYR A 178 -11.32 -7.33 -9.83
CA TYR A 178 -11.38 -5.89 -10.09
C TYR A 178 -10.57 -5.51 -11.32
N GLN A 179 -9.34 -6.01 -11.47
CA GLN A 179 -8.51 -5.72 -12.64
C GLN A 179 -9.16 -6.20 -13.94
N ILE A 180 -9.76 -7.39 -13.96
CA ILE A 180 -10.40 -7.94 -15.15
C ILE A 180 -11.69 -7.20 -15.48
N LEU A 181 -12.55 -6.96 -14.48
CA LEU A 181 -13.77 -6.17 -14.65
C LEU A 181 -13.43 -4.73 -15.10
N SER A 182 -12.32 -4.18 -14.63
CA SER A 182 -11.80 -2.88 -15.06
C SER A 182 -11.39 -2.84 -16.52
N LYS A 183 -10.76 -3.92 -17.01
CA LYS A 183 -10.51 -4.07 -18.44
C LYS A 183 -11.83 -4.09 -19.23
N ILE A 184 -12.87 -4.78 -18.75
CA ILE A 184 -14.18 -4.86 -19.42
C ILE A 184 -14.84 -3.48 -19.54
N TRP A 185 -14.95 -2.71 -18.45
CA TRP A 185 -15.62 -1.41 -18.50
C TRP A 185 -14.77 -0.32 -19.16
N ASN A 186 -13.44 -0.43 -19.18
CA ASN A 186 -12.58 0.47 -19.94
C ASN A 186 -12.69 0.22 -21.44
N HIS A 187 -12.48 -1.02 -21.90
CA HIS A 187 -12.74 -1.41 -23.29
C HIS A 187 -12.70 -2.95 -23.48
N PRO A 188 -13.70 -3.59 -24.11
CA PRO A 188 -13.75 -5.05 -24.30
C PRO A 188 -12.51 -5.69 -24.95
N SER A 189 -11.83 -4.97 -25.84
CA SER A 189 -10.62 -5.49 -26.51
C SER A 189 -9.45 -5.74 -25.56
N LEU A 190 -9.42 -5.09 -24.38
CA LEU A 190 -8.35 -5.26 -23.40
C LEU A 190 -8.38 -6.64 -22.74
N VAL A 191 -9.54 -7.30 -22.76
CA VAL A 191 -9.68 -8.70 -22.33
C VAL A 191 -9.31 -9.66 -23.46
N LEU A 192 -9.51 -9.26 -24.71
CA LEU A 192 -9.28 -10.08 -25.90
C LEU A 192 -7.81 -10.08 -26.36
N LYS A 193 -7.04 -9.06 -26.00
CA LYS A 193 -5.58 -9.06 -26.22
C LYS A 193 -4.95 -10.12 -25.30
N LYS A 194 -4.67 -11.29 -25.87
CA LYS A 194 -3.71 -12.26 -25.30
C LYS A 194 -2.33 -11.62 -25.31
N GLU A 195 -2.00 -10.89 -24.26
CA GLU A 195 -0.59 -10.85 -23.86
C GLU A 195 -0.30 -12.19 -23.16
N PRO A 196 0.84 -12.86 -23.43
CA PRO A 196 1.29 -13.93 -22.57
C PRO A 196 1.49 -13.30 -21.19
N VAL A 197 0.53 -13.54 -20.30
CA VAL A 197 0.73 -13.29 -18.88
C VAL A 197 1.77 -14.32 -18.46
N GLU A 198 3.05 -13.96 -18.57
CA GLU A 198 4.00 -14.48 -17.60
C GLU A 198 3.37 -14.14 -16.25
N MET A 199 3.01 -15.17 -15.50
CA MET A 199 2.60 -15.02 -14.12
C MET A 199 3.84 -14.45 -13.42
N VAL A 200 3.99 -13.13 -13.43
CA VAL A 200 4.80 -12.45 -12.44
C VAL A 200 4.15 -12.86 -11.14
N ASP A 201 4.89 -13.62 -10.36
CA ASP A 201 4.54 -13.99 -9.01
C ASP A 201 4.33 -12.69 -8.22
N ASP A 202 3.08 -12.20 -8.24
CA ASP A 202 2.55 -11.11 -7.42
C ASP A 202 2.33 -11.62 -5.98
N SER A 203 3.10 -12.63 -5.55
CA SER A 203 3.36 -12.79 -4.13
C SER A 203 3.88 -11.44 -3.62
N LEU A 204 3.27 -10.97 -2.53
CA LEU A 204 3.70 -9.78 -1.80
C LEU A 204 5.16 -9.85 -1.32
N ASP A 205 5.82 -11.01 -1.50
CA ASP A 205 7.21 -11.27 -1.17
C ASP A 205 8.18 -10.43 -2.02
N ASN A 206 7.82 -10.05 -3.25
CA ASN A 206 8.66 -9.18 -4.09
C ASN A 206 8.56 -7.68 -3.75
N PHE A 207 7.59 -7.25 -2.94
CA PHE A 207 7.46 -5.84 -2.54
C PHE A 207 8.35 -5.49 -1.33
N ILE A 208 8.88 -6.48 -0.59
CA ILE A 208 9.83 -6.23 0.51
C ILE A 208 10.88 -7.35 0.58
N VAL A 209 12.00 -7.19 -0.14
CA VAL A 209 13.29 -7.75 0.33
C VAL A 209 14.44 -6.79 0.01
N TYR A 210 14.74 -5.90 0.96
CA TYR A 210 16.13 -5.64 1.32
C TYR A 210 16.25 -5.86 2.82
N SER A 211 16.66 -7.07 3.20
CA SER A 211 17.23 -7.35 4.52
C SER A 211 17.95 -8.70 4.51
N ASP A 212 19.17 -8.74 3.98
CA ASP A 212 20.18 -9.62 4.56
C ASP A 212 20.84 -8.85 5.71
N CYS A 213 20.39 -9.14 6.93
CA CYS A 213 21.22 -8.99 8.11
C CYS A 213 20.96 -10.20 9.01
N GLU A 214 21.93 -11.11 9.01
CA GLU A 214 22.00 -12.30 9.84
C GLU A 214 21.85 -11.96 11.33
N SER A 215 20.93 -12.64 12.00
CA SER A 215 21.11 -13.05 13.40
C SER A 215 20.19 -14.22 13.77
N GLY A 216 20.83 -15.37 13.97
CA GLY A 216 20.60 -16.33 15.06
C GLY A 216 19.18 -16.75 15.46
N SER A 217 18.90 -18.02 15.13
CA SER A 217 18.33 -19.06 16.01
C SER A 217 16.82 -19.37 15.96
N SER A 218 16.59 -20.64 15.60
CA SER A 218 15.67 -21.63 16.19
C SER A 218 14.45 -22.12 15.37
N ASN A 219 14.44 -23.45 15.23
CA ASN A 219 13.53 -24.37 14.55
C ASN A 219 12.02 -24.08 14.63
N SER A 220 11.33 -24.36 13.51
CA SER A 220 10.25 -25.37 13.55
C SER A 220 10.07 -26.03 12.18
N ASN A 221 10.16 -27.37 12.19
CA ASN A 221 9.91 -28.24 11.04
C ASN A 221 8.45 -28.14 10.59
N ARG A 222 8.20 -27.90 9.30
CA ARG A 222 6.95 -28.29 8.66
C ARG A 222 7.21 -28.95 7.31
N SER A 223 6.68 -30.16 7.22
CA SER A 223 6.97 -31.22 6.26
C SER A 223 6.67 -30.84 4.80
N LYS A 224 7.59 -31.19 3.90
CA LYS A 224 7.40 -31.22 2.45
C LYS A 224 6.46 -32.39 2.10
N THR A 225 5.26 -32.10 1.59
CA THR A 225 4.48 -33.09 0.84
C THR A 225 4.68 -32.86 -0.65
N SER A 226 5.52 -33.72 -1.23
CA SER A 226 5.64 -33.95 -2.66
C SER A 226 4.38 -34.63 -3.20
N LEU A 227 3.67 -33.99 -4.13
CA LEU A 227 2.71 -34.67 -5.00
C LEU A 227 3.33 -34.76 -6.39
N LYS A 228 3.79 -35.98 -6.68
CA LYS A 228 4.27 -36.45 -7.98
C LYS A 228 3.06 -36.85 -8.85
N ASN A 229 3.24 -36.60 -10.15
CA ASN A 229 2.68 -37.29 -11.32
C ASN A 229 1.21 -37.02 -11.69
N GLY A 230 1.04 -36.27 -12.79
CA GLY A 230 -0.12 -36.39 -13.66
C GLY A 230 -0.01 -37.60 -14.60
N PRO A 231 -1.10 -38.00 -15.29
CA PRO A 231 -1.00 -38.94 -16.39
C PRO A 231 -0.70 -38.21 -17.70
N GLU A 232 0.32 -38.72 -18.39
CA GLU A 232 0.67 -38.37 -19.76
C GLU A 232 -0.44 -38.75 -20.74
N THR A 233 -0.56 -37.94 -21.78
CA THR A 233 -1.28 -38.19 -23.03
C THR A 233 -0.76 -39.43 -23.78
N GLU A 234 -1.65 -40.35 -24.16
CA GLU A 234 -1.46 -41.19 -25.35
C GLU A 234 -2.60 -40.97 -26.35
N LEU A 235 -2.25 -40.33 -27.46
CA LEU A 235 -2.96 -40.38 -28.73
C LEU A 235 -2.36 -41.55 -29.54
N ASN A 236 -3.14 -42.59 -29.88
CA ASN A 236 -3.33 -42.97 -31.30
C ASN A 236 -4.21 -44.21 -31.55
N LYS A 237 -4.91 -44.13 -32.70
CA LYS A 237 -5.32 -45.20 -33.62
C LYS A 237 -6.40 -46.17 -33.14
N ASN A 238 -7.64 -45.93 -33.61
CA ASN A 238 -8.40 -46.85 -34.48
C ASN A 238 -9.90 -46.50 -34.44
N ALA A 239 -10.39 -45.74 -35.43
CA ALA A 239 -11.81 -45.68 -35.75
C ALA A 239 -12.05 -45.10 -37.15
N ASP A 240 -11.42 -45.70 -38.16
CA ASP A 240 -11.93 -45.68 -39.53
C ASP A 240 -12.19 -47.15 -39.92
N ARG A 241 -13.46 -47.55 -39.86
CA ARG A 241 -14.08 -48.59 -40.71
C ARG A 241 -15.53 -48.86 -40.27
N ASN A 242 -16.40 -48.81 -41.28
CA ASN A 242 -17.74 -49.42 -41.35
C ASN A 242 -18.93 -48.60 -40.82
N LEU A 243 -19.26 -47.53 -41.56
CA LEU A 243 -20.64 -47.29 -41.98
C LEU A 243 -20.80 -47.91 -43.38
N ASN A 244 -21.44 -49.08 -43.44
CA ASN A 244 -22.16 -49.64 -44.59
C ASN A 244 -22.67 -51.03 -44.20
N ASN A 245 -23.93 -51.10 -43.77
CA ASN A 245 -24.95 -51.99 -44.34
C ASN A 245 -26.17 -52.12 -43.41
N SER A 246 -27.32 -51.89 -44.04
CA SER A 246 -28.69 -52.32 -43.70
C SER A 246 -29.43 -51.54 -42.61
#